data_AF-A0A6P3J0C0-F1
#
_entry.id   AF-A0A6P3J0C0-F1
#
_cell.length_a   1.000
_cell.length_b   1.000
_cell.length_c   1.000
_cell.angle_alpha   90.00
_cell.angle_beta   90.00
_cell.angle_gamma   90.00
#
_symmetry.space_group_name_H-M   'P 1'
#
loop_
_entity.id
_entity.type
_entity.pdbx_description
1 polymer ?
#
loop_
_entity_poly.entity_id
_entity_poly.type
_entity_poly.pdbx_seq_one_letter_code
_entity_poly.pdbx_strand_id
1 'polypeptide(L)'
;ANLSTFAQPPPAQPPAPPASQLSGSQTGVSSSVKKAPHPAVSSAGTPKRVIVQASTSELLRCLGEFLCRRCYRLKHLSPTDPVLWLRSVDRSLLLQGWQDQGFITPANVVFLYMLCRDVISSEVGSDHELQAVLLTCLYLSYSYMGNEISYPLKPFLVESCKEAFWDRCLSVINLMSSKMLQINADPHYFTQVFSDLKNESGQEDKKRLLLGLDR
;
A
#
# COMPACT_ATOMS: atom_id res chain seq x y z
N ALA A 1 7.15 29.07 46.90
CA ALA A 1 6.01 29.64 46.16
C ALA A 1 5.44 28.55 45.27
N ASN A 2 4.23 28.10 45.54
CA ASN A 2 3.49 27.09 44.77
C ASN A 2 2.98 27.72 43.48
N LEU A 3 3.23 27.07 42.33
CA LEU A 3 2.68 27.43 41.02
C LEU A 3 1.98 26.19 40.44
N SER A 4 0.94 25.76 41.13
CA SER A 4 -0.04 24.77 40.66
C SER A 4 -1.37 25.49 40.47
N THR A 5 -1.53 26.21 39.36
CA THR A 5 -2.83 26.75 38.93
C THR A 5 -2.79 27.01 37.43
N PHE A 6 -3.12 26.01 36.62
CA PHE A 6 -3.77 26.17 35.31
C PHE A 6 -4.41 24.82 34.95
N ALA A 7 -5.57 24.55 35.56
CA ALA A 7 -6.47 23.49 35.13
C ALA A 7 -7.52 24.12 34.20
N GLN A 8 -7.52 23.75 32.92
CA GLN A 8 -8.60 24.11 31.99
C GLN A 8 -9.85 23.27 32.30
N PRO A 9 -11.06 23.85 32.22
CA PRO A 9 -12.30 23.09 32.37
C PRO A 9 -12.56 22.20 31.13
N PRO A 10 -13.22 21.04 31.30
CA PRO A 10 -13.52 20.12 30.20
C PRO A 10 -14.60 20.69 29.25
N PRO A 11 -14.59 20.28 27.96
CA PRO A 11 -15.58 20.74 26.98
C PRO A 11 -16.96 20.10 27.23
N ALA A 12 -18.01 20.91 27.03
CA ALA A 12 -19.41 20.53 27.19
C ALA A 12 -19.87 19.52 26.12
N GLN A 13 -20.59 18.48 26.55
CA GLN A 13 -21.23 17.50 25.65
C GLN A 13 -22.51 18.08 25.00
N PRO A 14 -22.82 17.73 23.74
CA PRO A 14 -24.07 18.11 23.09
C PRO A 14 -25.28 17.28 23.58
N PRO A 15 -26.51 17.83 23.55
CA PRO A 15 -27.70 17.15 24.07
C PRO A 15 -28.20 16.03 23.16
N ALA A 16 -28.72 14.96 23.77
CA ALA A 16 -29.34 13.82 23.10
C ALA A 16 -30.75 14.14 22.55
N PRO A 17 -31.21 13.46 21.48
CA PRO A 17 -32.54 13.65 20.92
C PRO A 17 -33.63 12.96 21.78
N PRO A 18 -34.87 13.49 21.82
CA PRO A 18 -35.92 12.92 22.66
C PRO A 18 -36.53 11.65 22.05
N ALA A 19 -36.75 10.65 22.91
CA ALA A 19 -37.45 9.42 22.61
C ALA A 19 -38.97 9.67 22.55
N SER A 20 -39.60 9.34 21.42
CA SER A 20 -41.06 9.33 21.31
C SER A 20 -41.61 7.94 21.61
N GLN A 21 -42.23 7.80 22.77
CA GLN A 21 -43.09 6.67 23.12
C GLN A 21 -44.48 6.88 22.51
N LEU A 22 -44.96 5.90 21.75
CA LEU A 22 -46.38 5.77 21.40
C LEU A 22 -46.80 4.33 21.66
N SER A 23 -47.60 4.15 22.71
CA SER A 23 -48.34 2.95 23.06
C SER A 23 -49.78 3.13 22.58
N GLY A 24 -50.35 2.13 21.91
CA GLY A 24 -51.74 2.17 21.43
C GLY A 24 -52.19 0.87 20.77
N SER A 25 -53.22 0.25 21.35
CA SER A 25 -53.71 -1.11 21.16
C SER A 25 -54.44 -1.40 19.83
N GLN A 26 -54.32 -2.67 19.40
CA GLN A 26 -55.22 -3.55 18.63
C GLN A 26 -56.43 -2.98 17.84
N THR A 27 -56.55 -3.41 16.58
CA THR A 27 -57.72 -4.14 16.00
C THR A 27 -57.40 -4.54 14.55
N GLY A 28 -57.72 -5.78 14.18
CA GLY A 28 -57.42 -6.33 12.85
C GLY A 28 -58.56 -6.15 11.85
N VAL A 29 -58.23 -6.18 10.55
CA VAL A 29 -59.08 -6.73 9.47
C VAL A 29 -58.19 -7.15 8.29
N SER A 30 -58.39 -8.38 7.81
CA SER A 30 -57.81 -8.94 6.59
C SER A 30 -58.38 -8.29 5.32
N SER A 31 -57.58 -8.04 4.28
CA SER A 31 -58.03 -8.19 2.89
C SER A 31 -56.85 -8.28 1.91
N SER A 32 -57.02 -9.19 0.95
CA SER A 32 -56.06 -9.62 -0.07
C SER A 32 -56.44 -8.96 -1.40
N VAL A 33 -55.51 -8.28 -2.07
CA VAL A 33 -55.64 -7.95 -3.51
C VAL A 33 -54.27 -8.01 -4.20
N LYS A 34 -54.24 -8.73 -5.32
CA LYS A 34 -53.08 -9.01 -6.18
C LYS A 34 -52.95 -7.99 -7.33
N LYS A 35 -51.70 -7.58 -7.59
CA LYS A 35 -50.98 -7.47 -8.89
C LYS A 35 -51.33 -6.32 -9.88
N ALA A 36 -50.30 -5.52 -10.23
CA ALA A 36 -49.86 -5.28 -11.62
C ALA A 36 -48.41 -4.72 -11.67
N PRO A 37 -47.61 -5.01 -12.72
CA PRO A 37 -46.16 -4.79 -12.75
C PRO A 37 -45.75 -3.50 -13.50
N HIS A 38 -44.80 -2.75 -12.94
CA HIS A 38 -44.13 -1.64 -13.63
C HIS A 38 -42.92 -2.14 -14.45
N PRO A 39 -42.68 -1.59 -15.66
CA PRO A 39 -41.58 -2.04 -16.53
C PRO A 39 -40.23 -1.59 -15.95
N ALA A 40 -39.30 -2.55 -15.89
CA ALA A 40 -37.94 -2.34 -15.44
C ALA A 40 -37.18 -1.45 -16.43
N VAL A 41 -36.83 -0.24 -16.00
CA VAL A 41 -35.81 0.59 -16.64
C VAL A 41 -34.47 -0.11 -16.44
N SER A 42 -33.79 -0.37 -17.56
CA SER A 42 -32.46 -0.97 -17.62
C SER A 42 -31.46 -0.12 -16.83
N SER A 43 -31.05 -0.58 -15.65
CA SER A 43 -29.94 0.01 -14.91
C SER A 43 -28.62 -0.45 -15.51
N ALA A 44 -28.12 0.35 -16.43
CA ALA A 44 -26.72 0.34 -16.82
C ALA A 44 -25.84 0.62 -15.59
N GLY A 45 -24.83 -0.25 -15.39
CA GLY A 45 -23.55 0.10 -14.78
C GLY A 45 -23.51 0.38 -13.28
N THR A 46 -23.24 -0.67 -12.49
CA THR A 46 -22.22 -0.53 -11.44
C THR A 46 -20.96 -1.26 -11.94
N PRO A 47 -19.79 -0.62 -11.99
CA PRO A 47 -18.56 -1.34 -12.30
C PRO A 47 -18.39 -2.39 -11.20
N LYS A 48 -18.43 -3.67 -11.61
CA LYS A 48 -18.13 -4.79 -10.72
C LYS A 48 -16.76 -4.49 -10.10
N ARG A 49 -16.71 -4.29 -8.77
CA ARG A 49 -15.44 -4.21 -8.06
C ARG A 49 -14.66 -5.47 -8.41
N VAL A 50 -13.60 -5.31 -9.20
CA VAL A 50 -12.65 -6.39 -9.45
C VAL A 50 -12.03 -6.68 -8.08
N ILE A 51 -12.39 -7.82 -7.49
CA ILE A 51 -11.81 -8.27 -6.22
C ILE A 51 -10.44 -8.82 -6.58
N VAL A 52 -9.46 -7.95 -6.44
CA VAL A 52 -8.07 -8.26 -6.66
C VAL A 52 -7.52 -8.91 -5.39
N GLN A 53 -7.34 -10.23 -5.40
CA GLN A 53 -6.87 -11.00 -4.23
C GLN A 53 -5.40 -11.41 -4.40
N ALA A 54 -4.55 -10.92 -3.49
CA ALA A 54 -3.22 -11.42 -3.19
C ALA A 54 -2.88 -11.07 -1.74
N SER A 55 -2.10 -11.90 -1.07
CA SER A 55 -1.61 -11.57 0.27
C SER A 55 -0.45 -10.57 0.18
N THR A 56 -0.25 -9.75 1.23
CA THR A 56 0.93 -8.86 1.30
C THR A 56 2.23 -9.64 1.16
N SER A 57 2.33 -10.83 1.78
CA SER A 57 3.53 -11.66 1.72
C SER A 57 3.82 -12.18 0.31
N GLU A 58 2.79 -12.56 -0.44
CA GLU A 58 2.90 -12.96 -1.85
C GLU A 58 3.42 -11.80 -2.72
N LEU A 59 2.87 -10.59 -2.56
CA LEU A 59 3.30 -9.42 -3.33
C LEU A 59 4.73 -8.98 -2.98
N LEU A 60 5.11 -9.04 -1.70
CA LEU A 60 6.49 -8.78 -1.27
C LEU A 60 7.47 -9.77 -1.89
N ARG A 61 7.10 -11.05 -1.96
CA ARG A 61 7.89 -12.07 -2.64
C ARG A 61 8.03 -11.76 -4.13
N CYS A 62 6.92 -11.42 -4.81
CA CYS A 62 6.95 -11.03 -6.22
C CYS A 62 7.88 -9.82 -6.46
N LEU A 63 7.84 -8.83 -5.56
CA LEU A 63 8.74 -7.67 -5.60
C LEU A 63 10.20 -8.10 -5.42
N GLY A 64 10.48 -9.01 -4.48
CA GLY A 64 11.83 -9.56 -4.27
C GLY A 64 12.37 -10.27 -5.52
N GLU A 65 11.58 -11.15 -6.13
CA GLU A 65 11.93 -11.87 -7.37
C GLU A 65 12.13 -10.90 -8.55
N PHE A 66 11.28 -9.87 -8.68
CA PHE A 66 11.47 -8.79 -9.64
C PHE A 66 12.85 -8.10 -9.47
N LEU A 67 13.23 -7.76 -8.23
CA LEU A 67 14.49 -7.06 -7.95
C LEU A 67 15.70 -7.95 -8.26
N CYS A 68 15.66 -9.24 -7.92
CA CYS A 68 16.70 -10.21 -8.28
C CYS A 68 16.87 -10.30 -9.80
N ARG A 69 15.76 -10.33 -10.56
CA ARG A 69 15.80 -10.43 -12.01
C ARG A 69 16.27 -9.14 -12.67
N ARG A 70 15.84 -7.98 -12.14
CA ARG A 70 16.25 -6.65 -12.62
C ARG A 70 17.74 -6.43 -12.40
N CYS A 71 18.22 -6.68 -11.19
CA CYS A 71 19.59 -6.41 -10.76
C CYS A 71 20.51 -7.61 -11.06
N TYR A 72 20.63 -7.95 -12.33
CA TYR A 72 21.30 -9.18 -12.81
C TYR A 72 22.77 -9.32 -12.38
N ARG A 73 23.42 -8.23 -11.97
CA ARG A 73 24.81 -8.20 -11.46
C ARG A 73 24.93 -8.76 -10.04
N LEU A 74 23.85 -8.75 -9.25
CA LEU A 74 23.82 -9.16 -7.85
C LEU A 74 23.64 -10.67 -7.72
N LYS A 75 24.73 -11.43 -7.85
CA LYS A 75 24.70 -12.90 -7.92
C LYS A 75 24.31 -13.59 -6.61
N HIS A 76 24.35 -12.88 -5.50
CA HIS A 76 24.07 -13.43 -4.17
C HIS A 76 22.83 -12.84 -3.51
N LEU A 77 22.11 -11.94 -4.20
CA LEU A 77 20.89 -11.35 -3.71
C LEU A 77 19.79 -12.41 -3.62
N SER A 78 19.27 -12.64 -2.42
CA SER A 78 18.10 -13.48 -2.21
C SER A 78 16.82 -12.65 -2.41
N PRO A 79 15.75 -13.22 -3.01
CA PRO A 79 14.46 -12.55 -3.09
C PRO A 79 13.85 -12.23 -1.71
N THR A 80 14.37 -12.84 -0.64
CA THR A 80 13.98 -12.52 0.74
C THR A 80 14.65 -11.27 1.30
N ASP A 81 15.78 -10.83 0.76
CA ASP A 81 16.54 -9.71 1.33
C ASP A 81 15.77 -8.38 1.21
N PRO A 82 15.19 -8.03 0.04
CA PRO A 82 14.31 -6.87 -0.05
C PRO A 82 13.14 -6.94 0.93
N VAL A 83 12.51 -8.11 1.08
CA VAL A 83 11.39 -8.31 2.00
C VAL A 83 11.81 -8.02 3.44
N LEU A 84 12.99 -8.50 3.84
CA LEU A 84 13.55 -8.27 5.18
C LEU A 84 13.81 -6.79 5.42
N TRP A 85 14.41 -6.08 4.46
CA TRP A 85 14.69 -4.64 4.59
C TRP A 85 13.40 -3.83 4.76
N LEU A 86 12.38 -4.09 3.91
CA LEU A 86 11.09 -3.40 3.96
C LEU A 86 10.36 -3.65 5.30
N ARG A 87 10.30 -4.91 5.73
CA ARG A 87 9.66 -5.30 7.01
C ARG A 87 10.41 -4.76 8.21
N SER A 88 11.74 -4.67 8.15
CA SER A 88 12.56 -4.11 9.22
C SER A 88 12.23 -2.64 9.47
N VAL A 89 12.12 -1.84 8.40
CA VAL A 89 11.72 -0.43 8.50
C VAL A 89 10.33 -0.27 9.08
N ASP A 90 9.34 -0.98 8.53
CA ASP A 90 7.94 -0.91 8.98
C ASP A 90 7.77 -1.29 10.45
N ARG A 91 8.45 -2.37 10.86
CA ARG A 91 8.48 -2.81 12.27
C ARG A 91 9.18 -1.80 13.17
N SER A 92 10.27 -1.18 12.71
CA SER A 92 11.01 -0.18 13.48
C SER A 92 10.17 1.06 13.75
N LEU A 93 9.43 1.55 12.75
CA LEU A 93 8.52 2.69 12.88
C LEU A 93 7.38 2.40 13.87
N LEU A 94 6.77 1.22 13.79
CA LEU A 94 5.74 0.78 14.75
C LEU A 94 6.28 0.75 16.18
N LEU A 95 7.42 0.10 16.41
CA LEU A 95 7.96 -0.08 17.77
C LEU A 95 8.48 1.21 18.39
N GLN A 96 8.86 2.20 17.58
CA GLN A 96 9.30 3.51 18.05
C GLN A 96 8.14 4.52 18.16
N GLY A 97 6.90 4.10 17.89
CA GLY A 97 5.72 4.97 18.01
C GLY A 97 5.60 6.04 16.92
N TRP A 98 6.20 5.80 15.75
CA TRP A 98 6.07 6.70 14.60
C TRP A 98 4.80 6.45 13.78
N GLN A 99 4.13 5.32 13.99
CA GLN A 99 2.87 4.96 13.34
C GLN A 99 2.08 3.99 14.21
N ASP A 100 0.75 4.01 14.11
CA ASP A 100 -0.14 3.11 14.86
C ASP A 100 -0.42 1.78 14.11
N GLN A 101 -0.31 1.80 12.79
CA GLN A 101 -0.54 0.65 11.91
C GLN A 101 0.61 0.48 10.91
N GLY A 102 0.88 -0.77 10.52
CA GLY A 102 1.93 -1.05 9.53
C GLY A 102 1.56 -0.50 8.15
N PHE A 103 2.52 0.17 7.51
CA PHE A 103 2.38 0.72 6.17
C PHE A 103 2.33 -0.37 5.09
N ILE A 104 2.95 -1.52 5.34
CA ILE A 104 3.12 -2.58 4.34
C ILE A 104 1.81 -3.35 4.14
N THR A 105 0.98 -2.84 3.23
CA THR A 105 -0.31 -3.39 2.77
C THR A 105 -0.22 -3.79 1.30
N PRO A 106 -1.16 -4.59 0.75
CA PRO A 106 -1.12 -4.96 -0.66
C PRO A 106 -1.06 -3.77 -1.61
N ALA A 107 -1.88 -2.74 -1.39
CA ALA A 107 -1.89 -1.54 -2.22
C ALA A 107 -0.56 -0.77 -2.17
N ASN A 108 0.03 -0.63 -0.98
CA ASN A 108 1.29 0.08 -0.82
C ASN A 108 2.49 -0.68 -1.41
N VAL A 109 2.45 -2.02 -1.45
CA VAL A 109 3.46 -2.82 -2.15
C VAL A 109 3.36 -2.64 -3.67
N VAL A 110 2.13 -2.54 -4.22
CA VAL A 110 1.91 -2.22 -5.64
C VAL A 110 2.44 -0.83 -5.98
N PHE A 111 2.17 0.16 -5.11
CA PHE A 111 2.70 1.52 -5.27
C PHE A 111 4.24 1.52 -5.24
N LEU A 112 4.84 0.81 -4.29
CA LEU A 112 6.30 0.69 -4.20
C LEU A 112 6.89 0.01 -5.44
N TYR A 113 6.28 -1.08 -5.92
CA TYR A 113 6.69 -1.74 -7.17
C TYR A 113 6.63 -0.79 -8.37
N MET A 114 5.59 0.05 -8.46
CA MET A 114 5.47 1.06 -9.51
C MET A 114 6.65 2.03 -9.54
N LEU A 115 7.16 2.43 -8.37
CA LEU A 115 8.40 3.21 -8.29
C LEU A 115 9.60 2.37 -8.72
N CYS A 116 9.79 1.21 -8.10
CA CYS A 116 10.95 0.35 -8.32
C CYS A 116 11.14 -0.03 -9.79
N ARG A 117 10.06 -0.32 -10.53
CA ARG A 117 10.16 -0.76 -11.93
C ARG A 117 10.75 0.28 -12.88
N ASP A 118 10.61 1.57 -12.56
CA ASP A 118 11.10 2.70 -13.37
C ASP A 118 12.35 3.37 -12.76
N VAL A 119 12.57 3.24 -11.45
CA VAL A 119 13.70 3.88 -10.74
C VAL A 119 14.93 2.97 -10.61
N ILE A 120 14.74 1.67 -10.35
CA ILE A 120 15.86 0.76 -10.07
C ILE A 120 16.47 0.28 -11.39
N SER A 121 17.70 0.75 -11.63
CA SER A 121 18.52 0.39 -12.79
C SER A 121 18.87 -1.10 -12.80
N SER A 122 18.98 -1.70 -13.99
CA SER A 122 19.54 -3.06 -14.14
C SER A 122 21.03 -3.12 -13.79
N GLU A 123 21.71 -1.98 -13.83
CA GLU A 123 23.16 -1.86 -13.67
C GLU A 123 23.62 -1.70 -12.22
N VAL A 124 22.71 -1.76 -11.23
CA VAL A 124 23.05 -1.68 -9.81
C VAL A 124 24.16 -2.69 -9.48
N GLY A 125 25.23 -2.18 -8.86
CA GLY A 125 26.50 -2.89 -8.72
C GLY A 125 26.68 -3.62 -7.39
N SER A 126 25.87 -3.32 -6.38
CA SER A 126 25.94 -3.96 -5.06
C SER A 126 24.58 -4.05 -4.35
N ASP A 127 24.46 -5.00 -3.42
CA ASP A 127 23.27 -5.16 -2.56
C ASP A 127 23.03 -3.93 -1.69
N HIS A 128 24.11 -3.26 -1.24
CA HIS A 128 24.04 -2.01 -0.47
C HIS A 128 23.45 -0.86 -1.30
N GLU A 129 23.89 -0.71 -2.55
CA GLU A 129 23.33 0.27 -3.48
C GLU A 129 21.86 -0.04 -3.78
N LEU A 130 21.50 -1.30 -4.00
CA LEU A 130 20.10 -1.71 -4.17
C LEU A 130 19.26 -1.34 -2.95
N GLN A 131 19.73 -1.68 -1.75
CA GLN A 131 19.06 -1.36 -0.50
C GLN A 131 18.86 0.16 -0.38
N ALA A 132 19.87 0.96 -0.71
CA ALA A 132 19.78 2.41 -0.68
C ALA A 132 18.69 2.95 -1.62
N VAL A 133 18.67 2.52 -2.88
CA VAL A 133 17.66 2.98 -3.86
C VAL A 133 16.26 2.50 -3.48
N LEU A 134 16.13 1.24 -3.03
CA LEU A 134 14.85 0.68 -2.59
C LEU A 134 14.30 1.44 -1.36
N LEU A 135 15.16 1.76 -0.39
CA LEU A 135 14.74 2.50 0.80
C LEU A 135 14.44 3.97 0.49
N THR A 136 15.06 4.58 -0.52
CA THR A 136 14.61 5.87 -1.06
C THR A 136 13.20 5.78 -1.65
N CYS A 137 12.91 4.75 -2.46
CA CYS A 137 11.55 4.52 -2.99
C CYS A 137 10.54 4.26 -1.87
N LEU A 138 10.94 3.50 -0.85
CA LEU A 138 10.11 3.24 0.32
C LEU A 138 9.82 4.53 1.08
N TYR A 139 10.83 5.35 1.37
CA TYR A 139 10.67 6.63 2.06
C TYR A 139 9.67 7.55 1.34
N LEU A 140 9.76 7.64 0.02
CA LEU A 140 8.80 8.41 -0.78
C LEU A 140 7.39 7.79 -0.74
N SER A 141 7.28 6.47 -0.72
CA SER A 141 6.00 5.78 -0.57
C SER A 141 5.36 6.07 0.80
N TYR A 142 6.12 6.05 1.89
CA TYR A 142 5.64 6.47 3.21
C TYR A 142 5.22 7.94 3.20
N SER A 143 6.02 8.82 2.60
CA SER A 143 5.74 10.25 2.55
C SER A 143 4.50 10.60 1.74
N TYR A 144 4.15 9.77 0.74
CA TYR A 144 3.03 10.03 -0.18
C TYR A 144 1.74 9.28 0.21
N MET A 145 1.86 8.00 0.60
CA MET A 145 0.74 7.09 0.87
C MET A 145 0.54 6.82 2.37
N GLY A 146 1.44 7.28 3.23
CA GLY A 146 1.36 7.08 4.68
C GLY A 146 0.27 7.96 5.30
N ASN A 147 -0.28 7.48 6.42
CA ASN A 147 -1.32 8.19 7.16
C ASN A 147 -0.75 9.26 8.11
N GLU A 148 0.53 9.13 8.47
CA GLU A 148 1.19 10.04 9.41
C GLU A 148 1.69 11.28 8.68
N ILE A 149 1.70 12.43 9.36
CA ILE A 149 2.12 13.71 8.77
C ILE A 149 3.60 13.74 8.39
N SER A 150 4.43 12.87 8.96
CA SER A 150 5.86 12.80 8.70
C SER A 150 6.47 11.48 9.16
N TYR A 151 7.57 11.08 8.52
CA TYR A 151 8.35 9.90 8.90
C TYR A 151 9.84 10.27 9.07
N PRO A 152 10.54 9.70 10.06
CA PRO A 152 11.93 10.00 10.33
C PRO A 152 12.85 9.43 9.25
N LEU A 153 13.94 10.12 8.90
CA LEU A 153 14.91 9.64 7.91
C LEU A 153 15.68 8.39 8.35
N LYS A 154 16.00 8.27 9.65
CA LYS A 154 16.97 7.31 10.18
C LYS A 154 16.74 5.85 9.75
N PRO A 155 15.50 5.30 9.71
CA PRO A 155 15.25 3.94 9.26
C PRO A 155 15.53 3.69 7.77
N PHE A 156 15.52 4.74 6.94
CA PHE A 156 15.65 4.64 5.49
C PHE A 156 17.07 4.90 4.98
N LEU A 157 17.92 5.51 5.81
CA LEU A 157 19.26 5.93 5.43
C LEU A 157 20.29 4.84 5.78
N VAL A 158 20.77 4.14 4.74
CA VAL A 158 21.86 3.14 4.82
C VAL A 158 23.18 3.65 4.26
N GLU A 159 23.17 4.84 3.65
CA GLU A 159 24.33 5.50 3.06
C GLU A 159 25.00 6.46 4.05
N SER A 160 26.32 6.62 3.94
CA SER A 160 27.06 7.64 4.69
C SER A 160 26.82 9.05 4.15
N CYS A 161 26.64 9.18 2.83
CA CYS A 161 26.36 10.45 2.17
C CYS A 161 24.85 10.76 2.20
N LYS A 162 24.43 11.67 3.09
CA LYS A 162 23.03 12.12 3.19
C LYS A 162 22.56 12.89 1.97
N GLU A 163 23.46 13.64 1.32
CA GLU A 163 23.13 14.45 0.14
C GLU A 163 22.69 13.56 -1.02
N ALA A 164 23.39 12.45 -1.26
CA ALA A 164 23.03 11.47 -2.28
C ALA A 164 21.61 10.90 -2.10
N PHE A 165 21.17 10.69 -0.84
CA PHE A 165 19.80 10.26 -0.56
C PHE A 165 18.78 11.32 -1.01
N TRP A 166 19.03 12.59 -0.69
CA TRP A 166 18.12 13.69 -1.03
C TRP A 166 18.11 14.00 -2.53
N ASP A 167 19.26 13.97 -3.19
CA ASP A 167 19.36 14.10 -4.65
C ASP A 167 18.55 13.00 -5.35
N ARG A 168 18.66 11.76 -4.84
CA ARG A 168 17.86 10.64 -5.33
C ARG A 168 16.38 10.86 -5.08
N CYS A 169 15.96 11.36 -3.92
CA CYS A 169 14.55 11.71 -3.66
C CYS A 169 14.01 12.70 -4.70
N LEU A 170 14.72 13.81 -4.94
CA LEU A 170 14.31 14.82 -5.92
C LEU A 170 14.23 14.25 -7.34
N SER A 171 15.22 13.43 -7.72
CA SER A 171 15.24 12.74 -9.01
C SER A 171 14.03 11.82 -9.20
N VAL A 172 13.71 10.99 -8.19
CA VAL A 172 12.54 10.11 -8.23
C VAL A 172 11.24 10.91 -8.29
N ILE A 173 11.10 11.99 -7.50
CA ILE A 173 9.90 12.83 -7.54
C ILE A 173 9.71 13.45 -8.93
N ASN A 174 10.78 13.99 -9.52
CA ASN A 174 10.75 14.58 -10.85
C ASN A 174 10.32 13.56 -11.92
N LEU A 175 10.80 12.31 -11.81
CA LEU A 175 10.45 11.24 -12.74
C LEU A 175 9.04 10.67 -12.51
N MET A 176 8.63 10.48 -11.26
CA MET A 176 7.52 9.59 -10.90
C MET A 176 6.27 10.32 -10.41
N SER A 177 6.32 11.61 -10.11
CA SER A 177 5.18 12.37 -9.55
C SER A 177 3.88 12.19 -10.33
N SER A 178 3.93 12.20 -11.67
CA SER A 178 2.75 11.96 -12.51
C SER A 178 2.17 10.56 -12.31
N LYS A 179 3.01 9.52 -12.24
CA LYS A 179 2.57 8.13 -12.06
C LYS A 179 2.08 7.86 -10.63
N MET A 180 2.69 8.53 -9.63
CA MET A 180 2.26 8.49 -8.23
C MET A 180 0.84 9.05 -8.06
N LEU A 181 0.51 10.13 -8.77
CA LEU A 181 -0.86 10.63 -8.81
C LEU A 181 -1.78 9.73 -9.63
N GLN A 182 -1.34 9.30 -10.82
CA GLN A 182 -2.14 8.49 -11.74
C GLN A 182 -2.59 7.17 -11.12
N ILE A 183 -1.73 6.47 -10.37
CA ILE A 183 -2.09 5.18 -9.74
C ILE A 183 -3.19 5.32 -8.67
N ASN A 184 -3.36 6.52 -8.11
CA ASN A 184 -4.45 6.82 -7.18
C ASN A 184 -5.72 7.28 -7.91
N ALA A 185 -5.56 8.00 -9.03
CA ALA A 185 -6.68 8.55 -9.80
C ALA A 185 -7.33 7.55 -10.77
N ASP A 186 -6.57 6.57 -11.27
CA ASP A 186 -7.00 5.61 -12.29
C ASP A 186 -6.96 4.16 -11.76
N PRO A 187 -8.12 3.57 -11.42
CA PRO A 187 -8.23 2.18 -10.96
C PRO A 187 -7.75 1.15 -11.99
N HIS A 188 -7.81 1.45 -13.29
CA HIS A 188 -7.31 0.56 -14.34
C HIS A 188 -5.80 0.51 -14.33
N TYR A 189 -5.14 1.66 -14.18
CA TYR A 189 -3.69 1.72 -14.02
C TYR A 189 -3.22 0.99 -12.75
N PHE A 190 -3.90 1.15 -11.61
CA PHE A 190 -3.61 0.35 -10.41
C PHE A 190 -3.75 -1.15 -10.67
N THR A 191 -4.85 -1.58 -11.30
CA THR A 191 -5.10 -2.99 -11.61
C THR A 191 -4.04 -3.56 -12.56
N GLN A 192 -3.59 -2.77 -13.53
CA GLN A 192 -2.50 -3.14 -14.43
C GLN A 192 -1.20 -3.36 -13.65
N VAL A 193 -0.77 -2.37 -12.85
CA VAL A 193 0.46 -2.45 -12.04
C VAL A 193 0.40 -3.64 -11.07
N PHE A 194 -0.75 -3.87 -10.44
CA PHE A 194 -0.96 -5.03 -9.58
C PHE A 194 -0.79 -6.35 -10.35
N SER A 195 -1.38 -6.45 -11.54
CA SER A 195 -1.27 -7.64 -12.38
C SER A 195 0.17 -7.87 -12.82
N ASP A 196 0.89 -6.81 -13.19
CA ASP A 196 2.30 -6.86 -13.57
C ASP A 196 3.12 -7.43 -12.40
N LEU A 197 2.93 -6.90 -11.19
CA LEU A 197 3.61 -7.38 -9.98
C LEU A 197 3.34 -8.87 -9.72
N LYS A 198 2.09 -9.33 -9.80
CA LYS A 198 1.79 -10.76 -9.61
C LYS A 198 2.51 -11.64 -10.64
N ASN A 199 2.62 -11.18 -11.88
CA ASN A 199 3.25 -11.92 -12.96
C ASN A 199 4.79 -12.00 -12.83
N GLU A 200 5.39 -11.26 -11.90
CA GLU A 200 6.83 -11.34 -11.62
C GLU A 200 7.23 -12.74 -11.10
N SER A 201 6.36 -13.41 -10.34
CA SER A 201 6.63 -14.75 -9.81
C SER A 201 6.48 -15.88 -10.82
N GLY A 202 5.59 -15.73 -11.80
CA GLY A 202 5.32 -16.77 -12.80
C GLY A 202 6.50 -17.09 -13.73
N GLN A 203 7.50 -16.21 -13.82
CA GLN A 203 8.67 -16.43 -14.68
C GLN A 203 9.67 -17.45 -14.12
N GLU A 204 9.80 -17.57 -12.79
CA GLU A 204 10.69 -18.56 -12.16
C GLU A 204 10.08 -19.96 -12.18
N ASP A 205 8.78 -20.07 -11.89
CA ASP A 205 8.07 -21.35 -11.92
C ASP A 205 8.08 -21.96 -13.33
N LYS A 206 7.91 -21.13 -14.37
CA LYS A 206 8.03 -21.58 -15.76
C LYS A 206 9.44 -22.06 -16.11
N LYS A 207 10.49 -21.40 -15.60
CA LYS A 207 11.89 -21.86 -15.78
C LYS A 207 12.16 -23.17 -15.04
N ARG A 208 11.65 -23.34 -13.82
CA ARG A 208 11.78 -24.60 -13.05
C ARG A 208 11.05 -25.76 -13.72
N LEU A 209 9.85 -25.53 -14.25
CA LEU A 209 9.08 -26.55 -14.98
C LEU A 209 9.78 -26.96 -16.27
N LEU A 210 10.35 -26.02 -17.03
CA LEU A 210 11.11 -26.34 -18.23
C LEU A 210 12.37 -27.17 -17.92
N LEU A 211 13.11 -26.82 -16.86
CA LEU A 211 14.30 -27.58 -16.42
C LEU A 211 13.96 -28.97 -15.85
N GLY A 212 12.73 -29.16 -15.35
CA GLY A 212 12.25 -30.43 -14.83
C GLY A 212 11.73 -31.41 -15.88
N LEU A 213 11.54 -30.96 -17.12
CA LEU A 213 11.10 -31.79 -18.25
C LEU A 213 12.28 -32.36 -19.08
N ASP A 214 13.51 -31.93 -18.80
CA ASP A 214 14.75 -32.38 -19.45
C ASP A 214 15.50 -33.47 -18.62
N ARG A 215 14.80 -34.15 -17.69
CA ARG A 215 15.32 -35.28 -16.90
C ARG A 215 14.39 -36.49 -17.00
#